data_AF-A0A2N6PHF2-F1
#
_entry.id   AF-A0A2N6PHF2-F1
#
_cell.length_a   1.000
_cell.length_b   1.000
_cell.length_c   1.000
_cell.angle_alpha   90.00
_cell.angle_beta   90.00
_cell.angle_gamma   90.00
#
_symmetry.space_group_name_H-M   'P 1'
#
loop_
_entity.id
_entity.type
_entity.pdbx_description
1 polymer ?
#
loop_
_entity_poly.entity_id
_entity_poly.type
_entity_poly.pdbx_seq_one_letter_code
_entity_poly.pdbx_strand_id
1 'polypeptide(L)'
;MSMCVLSSTCRRPAGSLDHLGNGSVLTTDSTPVMRAARTRGDPPARLVGNRRRPNPGGPMKIIDGDTILAHMDYGKAIEALRNALTGDFDPADDSARVSAELSRGEFLFMPAELGRYCGFKALTVTPDNPDDGHPRIQGSYLLLDSYNHTTLAYLDGIAITNIRTPAVSLAGVKDVIERRFPDGVRLALYGVGPQALPHIDATAAVTKIHDVKVGVKSLERADEVLAGLEDRGLSGSPILSGSEGAEQALADCDLIITATSASEPLFNAASIRKDAIVVAIGSHSPDCRELPAELLGRGTVIVEAKHTAEAECGDLVLAIAENELTIDDVVTFRDVVCKGTEILDPDKPVVFKTSGMSWEDLAIASAVYEALER
;
A
#
# COMPACT_ATOMS: atom_id res chain seq x y z
N MET A 1 -7.60 -37.30 19.14
CA MET A 1 -8.02 -35.97 19.65
C MET A 1 -6.94 -34.98 19.22
N SER A 2 -6.77 -34.58 17.95
CA SER A 2 -7.63 -34.06 16.88
C SER A 2 -8.22 -32.67 17.16
N MET A 3 -7.54 -31.63 16.68
CA MET A 3 -8.08 -30.37 16.10
C MET A 3 -6.90 -29.63 15.42
N CYS A 4 -6.81 -29.64 14.10
CA CYS A 4 -7.43 -28.71 13.14
C CYS A 4 -6.65 -27.39 13.01
N VAL A 5 -5.59 -27.41 12.18
CA VAL A 5 -4.95 -26.24 11.59
C VAL A 5 -5.35 -26.25 10.11
N LEU A 6 -6.23 -25.35 9.70
CA LEU A 6 -6.58 -25.13 8.31
C LEU A 6 -5.71 -23.99 7.78
N SER A 7 -4.65 -24.33 7.05
CA SER A 7 -4.01 -23.41 6.11
C SER A 7 -4.80 -23.44 4.81
N SER A 8 -5.31 -22.29 4.38
CA SER A 8 -5.96 -22.13 3.08
C SER A 8 -4.98 -21.46 2.12
N THR A 9 -4.01 -22.23 1.64
CA THR A 9 -3.24 -21.89 0.44
C THR A 9 -4.02 -22.35 -0.79
N CYS A 10 -4.35 -21.42 -1.69
CA CYS A 10 -5.01 -21.68 -2.95
C CYS A 10 -4.11 -22.57 -3.84
N ARG A 11 -4.40 -23.88 -3.91
CA ARG A 11 -3.77 -24.79 -4.88
C ARG A 11 -4.59 -24.77 -6.17
N ARG A 12 -3.93 -24.47 -7.29
CA ARG A 12 -4.47 -24.75 -8.64
C ARG A 12 -4.69 -26.27 -8.78
N PRO A 13 -5.82 -26.75 -9.32
CA PRO A 13 -6.01 -28.17 -9.56
C PRO A 13 -5.15 -28.64 -10.74
N ALA A 14 -4.29 -29.62 -10.49
CA ALA A 14 -3.55 -30.34 -11.53
C ALA A 14 -4.51 -31.31 -12.25
N GLY A 15 -4.75 -31.07 -13.54
CA GLY A 15 -5.46 -32.00 -14.41
C GLY A 15 -4.55 -33.18 -14.79
N SER A 16 -5.02 -34.40 -14.53
CA SER A 16 -4.39 -35.66 -14.91
C SER A 16 -4.52 -35.91 -16.41
N LEU A 17 -3.42 -36.27 -17.06
CA LEU A 17 -3.39 -36.84 -18.40
C LEU A 17 -2.82 -38.25 -18.29
N ASP A 18 -3.65 -39.25 -18.61
CA ASP A 18 -3.19 -40.61 -18.93
C ASP A 18 -3.45 -40.92 -20.41
N HIS A 19 -2.51 -41.67 -20.96
CA HIS A 19 -2.20 -41.90 -22.37
C HIS A 19 -3.21 -42.72 -23.19
N LEU A 20 -3.14 -42.55 -24.52
CA LEU A 20 -3.04 -43.56 -25.63
C LEU A 20 -3.62 -42.91 -26.91
N GLY A 21 -3.03 -42.90 -28.11
CA GLY A 21 -1.78 -43.41 -28.68
C GLY A 21 -1.77 -43.14 -30.21
N ASN A 22 -0.58 -43.21 -30.81
CA ASN A 22 -0.25 -43.36 -32.24
C ASN A 22 -0.63 -42.27 -33.27
N GLY A 23 0.40 -41.72 -33.94
CA GLY A 23 0.27 -41.29 -35.33
C GLY A 23 1.28 -40.25 -35.83
N SER A 24 2.28 -40.72 -36.57
CA SER A 24 3.04 -40.03 -37.63
C SER A 24 3.91 -38.79 -37.30
N VAL A 25 5.21 -39.04 -37.48
CA VAL A 25 6.31 -38.12 -37.78
C VAL A 25 5.94 -37.11 -38.87
N LEU A 26 6.15 -35.81 -38.60
CA LEU A 26 6.44 -34.79 -39.60
C LEU A 26 7.26 -33.67 -38.95
N THR A 27 8.51 -33.56 -39.38
CA THR A 27 9.48 -32.53 -39.02
C THR A 27 9.14 -31.22 -39.73
N THR A 28 8.93 -30.13 -38.99
CA THR A 28 9.10 -28.76 -39.50
C THR A 28 9.60 -27.84 -38.38
N ASP A 29 10.89 -27.48 -38.48
CA ASP A 29 11.49 -26.33 -37.83
C ASP A 29 10.68 -25.07 -38.12
N SER A 30 10.25 -24.36 -37.08
CA SER A 30 9.96 -22.91 -37.13
C SER A 30 9.84 -22.34 -35.73
N THR A 31 10.96 -21.90 -35.18
CA THR A 31 11.02 -21.03 -34.00
C THR A 31 10.48 -19.64 -34.41
N PRO A 32 9.48 -19.04 -33.72
CA PRO A 32 9.10 -17.67 -33.99
C PRO A 32 10.06 -16.73 -33.24
N VAL A 33 10.92 -16.06 -33.99
CA VAL A 33 11.70 -14.92 -33.50
C VAL A 33 10.74 -13.77 -33.19
N MET A 34 10.60 -13.40 -31.92
CA MET A 34 9.92 -12.15 -31.52
C MET A 34 10.65 -10.96 -32.15
N ARG A 35 10.07 -10.40 -33.21
CA ARG A 35 10.43 -9.06 -33.70
C ARG A 35 9.69 -8.03 -32.86
N ALA A 36 10.38 -7.44 -31.89
CA ALA A 36 9.94 -6.20 -31.27
C ALA A 36 10.04 -5.06 -32.30
N ALA A 37 8.91 -4.64 -32.87
CA ALA A 37 8.82 -3.40 -33.61
C ALA A 37 8.82 -2.24 -32.61
N ARG A 38 10.01 -1.69 -32.29
CA ARG A 38 10.12 -0.38 -31.65
C ARG A 38 10.16 0.69 -32.72
N THR A 39 9.06 1.40 -32.91
CA THR A 39 9.07 2.75 -33.50
C THR A 39 9.96 3.61 -32.61
N ARG A 40 11.07 4.11 -33.16
CA ARG A 40 11.91 5.13 -32.51
C ARG A 40 11.12 6.44 -32.46
N GLY A 41 10.30 6.60 -31.43
CA GLY A 41 9.88 7.93 -30.98
C GLY A 41 11.05 8.57 -30.25
N ASP A 42 11.25 9.87 -30.43
CA ASP A 42 12.23 10.64 -29.68
C ASP A 42 12.00 10.44 -28.17
N PRO A 43 13.07 10.33 -27.36
CA PRO A 43 12.92 10.23 -25.91
C PRO A 43 12.16 11.47 -25.39
N PRO A 44 11.28 11.32 -24.39
CA PRO A 44 10.59 12.45 -23.80
C PRO A 44 11.62 13.48 -23.30
N ALA A 45 11.30 14.77 -23.50
CA ALA A 45 12.17 15.87 -23.16
C ALA A 45 12.55 15.77 -21.68
N ARG A 46 13.85 15.56 -21.40
CA ARG A 46 14.40 15.53 -20.04
C ARG A 46 14.05 16.85 -19.36
N LEU A 47 13.39 16.77 -18.20
CA LEU A 47 13.14 17.90 -17.31
C LEU A 47 14.49 18.46 -16.82
N VAL A 48 15.07 19.40 -17.57
CA VAL A 48 16.26 20.15 -17.15
C VAL A 48 15.80 21.36 -16.34
N GLY A 49 15.25 21.08 -15.15
CA GLY A 49 14.91 22.09 -14.15
C GLY A 49 16.12 22.42 -13.25
N ASN A 50 16.63 23.65 -13.40
CA ASN A 50 17.60 24.35 -12.54
C ASN A 50 18.88 23.58 -12.10
N ARG A 51 19.97 23.78 -12.85
CA ARG A 51 21.30 23.19 -12.63
C ARG A 51 21.94 23.62 -11.30
N ARG A 52 21.65 22.92 -10.20
CA ARG A 52 22.61 22.76 -9.10
C ARG A 52 23.76 21.88 -9.59
N ARG A 53 25.01 22.22 -9.24
CA ARG A 53 26.16 21.38 -9.58
C ARG A 53 25.96 19.98 -8.97
N PRO A 54 26.28 18.90 -9.70
CA PRO A 54 26.22 17.54 -9.15
C PRO A 54 27.00 17.49 -7.84
N ASN A 55 26.43 16.84 -6.82
CA ASN A 55 27.15 16.57 -5.58
C ASN A 55 28.41 15.79 -5.96
N PRO A 56 29.64 16.23 -5.63
CA PRO A 56 30.87 15.57 -6.05
C PRO A 56 31.08 14.15 -5.49
N GLY A 57 30.05 13.54 -4.89
CA GLY A 57 30.06 12.19 -4.36
C GLY A 57 30.80 12.14 -3.03
N GLY A 58 30.09 12.41 -1.93
CA GLY A 58 30.52 11.91 -0.62
C GLY A 58 30.50 10.37 -0.61
N PRO A 59 31.12 9.72 0.38
CA PRO A 59 31.01 8.27 0.51
C PRO A 59 29.53 7.87 0.61
N MET A 60 29.18 6.75 -0.03
CA MET A 60 27.84 6.16 0.09
C MET A 60 27.50 5.94 1.58
N LYS A 61 26.33 6.39 2.00
CA LYS A 61 25.84 6.18 3.37
C LYS A 61 25.18 4.81 3.51
N ILE A 62 25.28 4.22 4.70
CA ILE A 62 24.47 3.07 5.11
C ILE A 62 23.55 3.57 6.22
N ILE A 63 22.24 3.44 6.02
CA ILE A 63 21.21 3.97 6.92
C ILE A 63 20.34 2.80 7.37
N ASP A 64 20.48 2.42 8.63
CA ASP A 64 19.69 1.34 9.23
C ASP A 64 18.28 1.80 9.64
N GLY A 65 17.44 0.84 10.03
CA GLY A 65 16.06 1.09 10.43
C GLY A 65 15.93 2.03 11.62
N ASP A 66 16.77 1.87 12.65
CA ASP A 66 16.74 2.73 13.84
C ASP A 66 17.04 4.19 13.48
N THR A 67 18.02 4.41 12.58
CA THR A 67 18.34 5.75 12.08
C THR A 67 17.17 6.35 11.28
N ILE A 68 16.49 5.55 10.45
CA ILE A 68 15.30 6.00 9.72
C ILE A 68 14.22 6.47 10.69
N LEU A 69 13.87 5.62 11.66
CA LEU A 69 12.79 5.91 12.63
C LEU A 69 13.12 7.09 13.55
N ALA A 70 14.40 7.31 13.86
CA ALA A 70 14.83 8.45 14.66
C ALA A 70 14.71 9.80 13.93
N HIS A 71 14.77 9.79 12.59
CA HIS A 71 14.77 11.03 11.78
C HIS A 71 13.46 11.27 11.04
N MET A 72 12.62 10.25 10.90
CA MET A 72 11.35 10.29 10.20
C MET A 72 10.22 9.87 11.13
N ASP A 73 9.46 10.85 11.62
CA ASP A 73 8.17 10.63 12.27
C ASP A 73 7.04 10.61 11.22
N TYR A 74 5.86 10.14 11.59
CA TYR A 74 4.73 10.04 10.65
C TYR A 74 4.27 11.39 10.11
N GLY A 75 4.36 12.47 10.89
CA GLY A 75 4.04 13.80 10.41
C GLY A 75 4.94 14.20 9.24
N LYS A 76 6.25 14.05 9.40
CA LYS A 76 7.22 14.29 8.32
C LYS A 76 7.02 13.34 7.13
N ALA A 77 6.74 12.06 7.39
CA ALA A 77 6.53 11.08 6.32
C ALA A 77 5.29 11.42 5.47
N ILE A 78 4.17 11.79 6.13
CA ILE A 78 2.94 12.23 5.47
C ILE A 78 3.20 13.47 4.61
N GLU A 79 3.87 14.47 5.17
CA GLU A 79 4.20 15.69 4.43
C GLU A 79 5.18 15.42 3.28
N ALA A 80 6.17 14.52 3.45
CA ALA A 80 7.09 14.15 2.38
C ALA A 80 6.34 13.54 1.18
N LEU A 81 5.39 12.64 1.43
CA LEU A 81 4.56 12.02 0.39
C LEU A 81 3.65 13.03 -0.29
N ARG A 82 2.99 13.92 0.48
CA ARG A 82 2.11 14.95 -0.10
C ARG A 82 2.90 15.96 -0.94
N ASN A 83 4.06 16.41 -0.44
CA ASN A 83 4.92 17.34 -1.16
C ASN A 83 5.41 16.77 -2.51
N ALA A 84 5.66 15.46 -2.59
CA ALA A 84 6.03 14.80 -3.84
C ALA A 84 4.98 15.00 -4.95
N LEU A 85 3.70 15.11 -4.59
CA LEU A 85 2.58 15.25 -5.52
C LEU A 85 2.27 16.70 -5.92
N THR A 86 2.83 17.69 -5.20
CA THR A 86 2.62 19.12 -5.50
C THR A 86 3.41 19.63 -6.70
N GLY A 87 4.44 18.88 -7.13
CA GLY A 87 5.29 19.24 -8.26
C GLY A 87 4.85 18.62 -9.59
N ASP A 88 5.81 18.50 -10.50
CA ASP A 88 5.59 17.95 -11.85
C ASP A 88 5.41 16.43 -11.87
N PHE A 89 5.75 15.72 -10.77
CA PHE A 89 5.64 14.27 -10.69
C PHE A 89 4.17 13.82 -10.70
N ASP A 90 3.87 12.82 -11.53
CA ASP A 90 2.59 12.12 -11.57
C ASP A 90 2.80 10.64 -11.21
N PRO A 91 2.14 10.10 -10.18
CA PRO A 91 2.13 8.66 -9.92
C PRO A 91 1.70 7.81 -11.11
N ALA A 92 0.91 8.37 -12.05
CA ALA A 92 0.55 7.67 -13.28
C ALA A 92 1.76 7.35 -14.19
N ASP A 93 2.86 8.07 -14.04
CA ASP A 93 4.10 7.88 -14.79
C ASP A 93 5.14 7.02 -14.02
N ASP A 94 4.81 6.55 -12.81
CA ASP A 94 5.73 5.72 -12.01
C ASP A 94 5.97 4.35 -12.68
N SER A 95 7.13 3.75 -12.40
CA SER A 95 7.45 2.46 -12.99
C SER A 95 6.66 1.33 -12.33
N ALA A 96 6.18 0.40 -13.15
CA ALA A 96 5.54 -0.80 -12.65
C ALA A 96 6.51 -1.66 -11.82
N ARG A 97 5.96 -2.30 -10.77
CA ARG A 97 6.67 -3.32 -10.00
C ARG A 97 7.05 -4.49 -10.90
N VAL A 98 8.30 -4.94 -10.80
CA VAL A 98 8.79 -6.12 -11.51
C VAL A 98 8.93 -7.26 -10.52
N SER A 99 8.29 -8.40 -10.80
CA SER A 99 8.43 -9.62 -10.00
C SER A 99 9.32 -10.66 -10.70
N ALA A 100 9.98 -11.50 -9.92
CA ALA A 100 10.68 -12.68 -10.41
C ALA A 100 10.52 -13.84 -9.42
N GLU A 101 10.10 -15.01 -9.91
CA GLU A 101 9.86 -16.17 -9.06
C GLU A 101 11.13 -16.73 -8.43
N LEU A 102 11.01 -17.22 -7.21
CA LEU A 102 12.00 -17.97 -6.46
C LEU A 102 11.41 -19.30 -6.00
N SER A 103 12.27 -20.29 -5.73
CA SER A 103 11.81 -21.62 -5.29
C SER A 103 11.01 -21.60 -3.97
N ARG A 104 11.18 -20.56 -3.13
CA ARG A 104 10.48 -20.38 -1.84
C ARG A 104 9.66 -19.08 -1.78
N GLY A 105 9.45 -18.39 -2.90
CA GLY A 105 8.83 -17.07 -2.87
C GLY A 105 9.06 -16.28 -4.15
N GLU A 106 9.29 -14.98 -4.01
CA GLU A 106 9.55 -14.10 -5.15
C GLU A 106 10.48 -12.93 -4.79
N PHE A 107 11.12 -12.38 -5.80
CA PHE A 107 11.71 -11.04 -5.78
C PHE A 107 10.69 -10.03 -6.26
N LEU A 108 10.69 -8.85 -5.64
CA LEU A 108 10.00 -7.66 -6.14
C LEU A 108 11.01 -6.52 -6.30
N PHE A 109 11.01 -5.87 -7.45
CA PHE A 109 11.86 -4.74 -7.78
C PHE A 109 10.99 -3.53 -8.13
N MET A 110 11.20 -2.43 -7.42
CA MET A 110 10.34 -1.24 -7.45
C MET A 110 11.20 0.00 -7.68
N PRO A 111 11.51 0.34 -8.96
CA PRO A 111 12.31 1.51 -9.31
C PRO A 111 11.47 2.79 -9.41
N ALA A 112 12.01 3.91 -8.96
CA ALA A 112 11.35 5.22 -9.02
C ALA A 112 12.33 6.35 -9.36
N GLU A 113 11.80 7.45 -9.89
CA GLU A 113 12.50 8.71 -10.08
C GLU A 113 11.62 9.87 -9.60
N LEU A 114 12.16 10.73 -8.75
CA LEU A 114 11.46 11.86 -8.15
C LEU A 114 12.43 13.02 -7.93
N GLY A 115 12.24 14.09 -8.69
CA GLY A 115 13.03 15.32 -8.58
C GLY A 115 14.52 15.05 -8.79
N ARG A 116 15.34 15.24 -7.74
CA ARG A 116 16.80 15.05 -7.81
C ARG A 116 17.26 13.62 -7.53
N TYR A 117 16.35 12.73 -7.15
CA TYR A 117 16.68 11.38 -6.73
C TYR A 117 16.06 10.36 -7.66
N CYS A 118 16.76 9.25 -7.83
CA CYS A 118 16.19 8.02 -8.33
C CYS A 118 16.63 6.88 -7.42
N GLY A 119 15.95 5.74 -7.50
CA GLY A 119 16.26 4.63 -6.64
C GLY A 119 15.44 3.42 -6.96
N PHE A 120 15.67 2.37 -6.19
CA PHE A 120 14.82 1.21 -6.23
C PHE A 120 14.78 0.51 -4.89
N LYS A 121 13.62 -0.06 -4.59
CA LYS A 121 13.46 -1.05 -3.53
C LYS A 121 13.58 -2.44 -4.14
N ALA A 122 14.40 -3.28 -3.53
CA ALA A 122 14.46 -4.71 -3.82
C ALA A 122 13.97 -5.47 -2.59
N LEU A 123 12.90 -6.23 -2.76
CA LEU A 123 12.28 -7.05 -1.71
C LEU A 123 12.34 -8.53 -2.08
N THR A 124 12.29 -9.38 -1.06
CA THR A 124 11.82 -10.76 -1.22
C THR A 124 10.60 -11.00 -0.36
N VAL A 125 9.66 -11.79 -0.88
CA VAL A 125 8.50 -12.30 -0.12
C VAL A 125 8.63 -13.81 -0.07
N THR A 126 8.84 -14.34 1.14
CA THR A 126 9.01 -15.77 1.41
C THR A 126 7.88 -16.21 2.34
N PRO A 127 6.78 -16.81 1.84
CA PRO A 127 5.60 -17.13 2.64
C PRO A 127 5.89 -17.95 3.91
N ASP A 128 6.78 -18.93 3.81
CA ASP A 128 7.07 -19.89 4.89
C ASP A 128 8.21 -19.43 5.81
N ASN A 129 8.78 -18.24 5.60
CA ASN A 129 9.88 -17.72 6.45
C ASN A 129 9.51 -17.62 7.95
N PRO A 130 8.27 -17.24 8.32
CA PRO A 130 7.88 -17.18 9.72
C PRO A 130 7.95 -18.53 10.46
N ASP A 131 7.82 -19.66 9.75
CA ASP A 131 7.93 -21.00 10.35
C ASP A 131 9.35 -21.26 10.88
N ASP A 132 10.35 -20.60 10.28
CA ASP A 132 11.75 -20.63 10.66
C ASP A 132 12.15 -19.45 11.57
N GLY A 133 11.19 -18.64 12.03
CA GLY A 133 11.42 -17.46 12.87
C GLY A 133 11.96 -16.24 12.13
N HIS A 134 11.91 -16.22 10.79
CA HIS A 134 12.36 -15.10 9.98
C HIS A 134 11.18 -14.24 9.49
N PRO A 135 11.38 -12.92 9.26
CA PRO A 135 10.35 -12.08 8.65
C PRO A 135 9.94 -12.59 7.27
N ARG A 136 8.63 -12.60 6.98
CA ARG A 136 8.07 -12.98 5.67
C ARG A 136 8.64 -12.13 4.53
N ILE A 137 8.90 -10.85 4.79
CA ILE A 137 9.39 -9.88 3.82
C ILE A 137 10.77 -9.42 4.25
N GLN A 138 11.72 -9.43 3.32
CA GLN A 138 13.04 -8.83 3.47
C GLN A 138 13.20 -7.72 2.43
N GLY A 139 14.02 -6.71 2.72
CA GLY A 139 14.07 -5.54 1.85
C GLY A 139 15.29 -4.65 2.00
N SER A 140 15.71 -4.09 0.88
CA SER A 140 16.74 -3.05 0.80
C SER A 140 16.32 -1.95 -0.16
N TYR A 141 16.80 -0.74 0.10
CA TYR A 141 16.58 0.39 -0.79
C TYR A 141 17.92 1.00 -1.19
N LEU A 142 18.11 1.24 -2.49
CA LEU A 142 19.28 1.96 -3.00
C LEU A 142 18.83 3.34 -3.51
N LEU A 143 19.38 4.39 -2.92
CA LEU A 143 19.14 5.78 -3.30
C LEU A 143 20.31 6.29 -4.17
N LEU A 144 19.99 6.90 -5.29
CA LEU A 144 20.93 7.45 -6.26
C LEU A 144 20.58 8.90 -6.61
N ASP A 145 21.58 9.62 -7.12
CA ASP A 145 21.38 10.92 -7.75
C ASP A 145 20.77 10.73 -9.15
N SER A 146 19.61 11.32 -9.43
CA SER A 146 18.92 11.18 -10.73
C SER A 146 19.72 11.71 -11.92
N TYR A 147 20.64 12.65 -11.71
CA TYR A 147 21.36 13.30 -12.79
C TYR A 147 22.56 12.48 -13.26
N ASN A 148 23.34 11.92 -12.32
CA ASN A 148 24.56 11.17 -12.64
C ASN A 148 24.55 9.70 -12.21
N HIS A 149 23.48 9.25 -11.56
CA HIS A 149 23.29 7.89 -11.04
C HIS A 149 24.37 7.44 -10.05
N THR A 150 25.04 8.38 -9.37
CA THR A 150 25.95 8.05 -8.28
C THR A 150 25.13 7.55 -7.10
N THR A 151 25.52 6.41 -6.54
CA THR A 151 24.90 5.87 -5.33
C THR A 151 25.14 6.80 -4.15
N LEU A 152 24.05 7.23 -3.53
CA LEU A 152 24.07 8.15 -2.39
C LEU A 152 23.95 7.40 -1.07
N ALA A 153 23.04 6.42 -1.00
CA ALA A 153 22.80 5.66 0.21
C ALA A 153 22.23 4.26 -0.07
N TYR A 154 22.56 3.34 0.84
CA TYR A 154 21.86 2.09 1.06
C TYR A 154 21.02 2.24 2.32
N LEU A 155 19.72 1.94 2.25
CA LEU A 155 18.78 2.06 3.35
C LEU A 155 18.08 0.73 3.63
N ASP A 156 17.69 0.52 4.88
CA ASP A 156 16.80 -0.56 5.29
C ASP A 156 15.43 -0.43 4.60
N GLY A 157 15.12 -1.36 3.69
CA GLY A 157 13.88 -1.33 2.90
C GLY A 157 12.65 -1.76 3.69
N ILE A 158 12.81 -2.49 4.79
CA ILE A 158 11.72 -2.88 5.67
C ILE A 158 11.31 -1.71 6.53
N ALA A 159 12.27 -0.97 7.09
CA ALA A 159 11.99 0.25 7.83
C ALA A 159 11.28 1.29 6.96
N ILE A 160 11.73 1.49 5.71
CA ILE A 160 11.03 2.34 4.74
C ILE A 160 9.59 1.87 4.51
N THR A 161 9.38 0.56 4.28
CA THR A 161 8.03 0.03 4.05
C THR A 161 7.12 0.22 5.27
N ASN A 162 7.65 0.01 6.47
CA ASN A 162 6.91 0.14 7.73
C ASN A 162 6.45 1.57 8.00
N ILE A 163 7.24 2.58 7.61
CA ILE A 163 6.86 3.97 7.80
C ILE A 163 6.02 4.52 6.65
N ARG A 164 6.35 4.19 5.40
CA ARG A 164 5.69 4.75 4.22
C ARG A 164 4.25 4.27 4.07
N THR A 165 3.96 3.01 4.42
CA THR A 165 2.62 2.40 4.26
C THR A 165 1.55 3.11 5.10
N PRO A 166 1.71 3.28 6.43
CA PRO A 166 0.77 4.08 7.21
C PRO A 166 0.83 5.58 6.86
N ALA A 167 1.99 6.10 6.44
CA ALA A 167 2.08 7.48 6.01
C ALA A 167 1.25 7.76 4.75
N VAL A 168 1.32 6.91 3.71
CA VAL A 168 0.54 7.11 2.47
C VAL A 168 -0.95 6.95 2.73
N SER A 169 -1.33 5.96 3.54
CA SER A 169 -2.69 5.73 4.03
C SER A 169 -3.32 7.01 4.58
N LEU A 170 -2.63 7.69 5.49
CA LEU A 170 -3.17 8.89 6.14
C LEU A 170 -2.94 10.15 5.29
N ALA A 171 -1.86 10.23 4.51
CA ALA A 171 -1.62 11.33 3.58
C ALA A 171 -2.74 11.45 2.53
N GLY A 172 -3.28 10.32 2.08
CA GLY A 172 -4.39 10.20 1.14
C GLY A 172 -5.72 10.81 1.62
N VAL A 173 -5.93 10.83 2.94
CA VAL A 173 -7.20 11.25 3.54
C VAL A 173 -7.06 12.40 4.53
N LYS A 174 -5.85 12.92 4.75
CA LYS A 174 -5.53 13.96 5.74
C LYS A 174 -6.52 15.11 5.71
N ASP A 175 -6.70 15.73 4.54
CA ASP A 175 -7.56 16.91 4.40
C ASP A 175 -9.05 16.57 4.61
N VAL A 176 -9.45 15.34 4.29
CA VAL A 176 -10.82 14.85 4.51
C VAL A 176 -11.08 14.67 6.00
N ILE A 177 -10.11 14.08 6.72
CA ILE A 177 -10.16 13.93 8.18
C ILE A 177 -10.26 15.31 8.83
N GLU A 178 -9.35 16.23 8.50
CA GLU A 178 -9.31 17.58 9.10
C GLU A 178 -10.60 18.36 8.84
N ARG A 179 -11.20 18.20 7.65
CA ARG A 179 -12.45 18.88 7.30
C ARG A 179 -13.68 18.27 7.98
N ARG A 180 -13.81 16.94 8.01
CA ARG A 180 -15.01 16.25 8.50
C ARG A 180 -15.00 16.08 10.02
N PHE A 181 -13.82 15.92 10.60
CA PHE A 181 -13.63 15.51 12.00
C PHE A 181 -12.56 16.37 12.69
N PRO A 182 -12.79 17.71 12.80
CA PRO A 182 -11.80 18.64 13.36
C PRO A 182 -11.46 18.37 14.84
N ASP A 183 -12.33 17.70 15.58
CA ASP A 183 -12.17 17.41 17.01
C ASP A 183 -11.55 16.02 17.30
N GLY A 184 -11.30 15.23 16.26
CA GLY A 184 -10.83 13.85 16.37
C GLY A 184 -11.79 12.82 15.77
N VAL A 185 -11.34 11.58 15.72
CA VAL A 185 -12.06 10.43 15.14
C VAL A 185 -12.23 9.30 16.14
N ARG A 186 -13.34 8.58 16.02
CA ARG A 186 -13.50 7.22 16.55
C ARG A 186 -13.07 6.23 15.48
N LEU A 187 -12.17 5.33 15.82
CA LEU A 187 -11.46 4.49 14.85
C LEU A 187 -11.92 3.03 14.94
N ALA A 188 -12.20 2.40 13.81
CA ALA A 188 -12.20 0.94 13.70
C ALA A 188 -10.92 0.47 13.00
N LEU A 189 -10.20 -0.47 13.61
CA LEU A 189 -9.00 -1.08 13.05
C LEU A 189 -9.24 -2.57 12.84
N TYR A 190 -9.25 -3.00 11.58
CA TYR A 190 -9.31 -4.41 11.22
C TYR A 190 -7.92 -4.91 10.84
N GLY A 191 -7.47 -5.94 11.54
CA GLY A 191 -6.14 -6.50 11.37
C GLY A 191 -5.25 -6.23 12.58
N VAL A 192 -4.54 -7.27 13.01
CA VAL A 192 -3.65 -7.27 14.18
C VAL A 192 -2.20 -7.60 13.78
N GLY A 193 -1.89 -7.37 12.50
CA GLY A 193 -0.56 -7.62 11.96
C GLY A 193 0.40 -6.46 12.21
N PRO A 194 1.60 -6.51 11.60
CA PRO A 194 2.64 -5.50 11.79
C PRO A 194 2.23 -4.07 11.44
N GLN A 195 1.20 -3.89 10.60
CA GLN A 195 0.71 -2.58 10.20
C GLN A 195 -0.34 -2.00 11.15
N ALA A 196 -0.86 -2.75 12.13
CA ALA A 196 -1.91 -2.30 13.05
C ALA A 196 -1.51 -1.05 13.84
N LEU A 197 -0.51 -1.16 14.72
CA LEU A 197 -0.04 -0.06 15.56
C LEU A 197 0.62 1.10 14.77
N PRO A 198 1.42 0.85 13.71
CA PRO A 198 1.90 1.91 12.83
C PRO A 198 0.79 2.81 12.25
N HIS A 199 -0.36 2.24 11.88
CA HIS A 199 -1.50 3.04 11.40
C HIS A 199 -2.18 3.84 12.52
N ILE A 200 -2.15 3.36 13.77
CA ILE A 200 -2.57 4.16 14.94
C ILE A 200 -1.66 5.38 15.08
N ASP A 201 -0.35 5.17 15.03
CA ASP A 201 0.64 6.23 15.19
C ASP A 201 0.54 7.28 14.07
N ALA A 202 0.36 6.85 12.82
CA ALA A 202 0.14 7.76 11.70
C ALA A 202 -1.19 8.50 11.80
N THR A 203 -2.25 7.86 12.29
CA THR A 203 -3.55 8.53 12.53
C THR A 203 -3.39 9.60 13.61
N ALA A 204 -2.68 9.30 14.70
CA ALA A 204 -2.42 10.24 15.78
C ALA A 204 -1.57 11.45 15.36
N ALA A 205 -0.76 11.31 14.30
CA ALA A 205 -0.01 12.41 13.70
C ALA A 205 -0.89 13.38 12.88
N VAL A 206 -2.09 12.95 12.46
CA VAL A 206 -3.05 13.75 11.68
C VAL A 206 -4.16 14.31 12.56
N THR A 207 -4.71 13.50 13.45
CA THR A 207 -5.89 13.86 14.23
C THR A 207 -5.91 13.16 15.59
N LYS A 208 -6.73 13.68 16.51
CA LYS A 208 -6.97 13.05 17.80
C LYS A 208 -7.76 11.75 17.60
N ILE A 209 -7.37 10.70 18.31
CA ILE A 209 -8.12 9.44 18.38
C ILE A 209 -8.90 9.41 19.70
N HIS A 210 -10.22 9.21 19.64
CA HIS A 210 -11.06 9.14 20.84
C HIS A 210 -11.06 7.74 21.47
N ASP A 211 -11.32 6.72 20.66
CA ASP A 211 -11.26 5.31 21.03
C ASP A 211 -11.03 4.45 19.78
N VAL A 212 -10.60 3.21 20.00
CA VAL A 212 -10.31 2.25 18.94
C VAL A 212 -11.12 0.97 19.12
N LYS A 213 -11.85 0.59 18.08
CA LYS A 213 -12.51 -0.72 17.95
C LYS A 213 -11.63 -1.66 17.14
N VAL A 214 -11.11 -2.72 17.76
CA VAL A 214 -10.19 -3.67 17.12
C VAL A 214 -10.99 -4.85 16.55
N GLY A 215 -11.16 -4.89 15.24
CA GLY A 215 -11.85 -5.94 14.51
C GLY A 215 -11.00 -7.21 14.36
N VAL A 216 -11.49 -8.31 14.93
CA VAL A 216 -10.79 -9.61 14.94
C VAL A 216 -11.72 -10.78 14.64
N LYS A 217 -11.14 -11.87 14.11
CA LYS A 217 -11.84 -13.15 13.89
C LYS A 217 -11.96 -14.02 15.14
N SER A 218 -11.09 -13.79 16.14
CA SER A 218 -11.25 -14.32 17.50
C SER A 218 -10.69 -13.29 18.47
N LEU A 219 -11.32 -13.16 19.64
CA LEU A 219 -11.08 -12.05 20.56
C LEU A 219 -9.66 -12.04 21.13
N GLU A 220 -9.08 -13.22 21.33
CA GLU A 220 -7.73 -13.41 21.89
C GLU A 220 -6.63 -12.81 21.00
N ARG A 221 -6.92 -12.60 19.70
CA ARG A 221 -5.97 -12.01 18.75
C ARG A 221 -5.80 -10.50 18.94
N ALA A 222 -6.69 -9.85 19.70
CA ALA A 222 -6.63 -8.42 19.92
C ALA A 222 -5.66 -8.01 21.02
N ASP A 223 -5.25 -8.93 21.90
CA ASP A 223 -4.54 -8.62 23.16
C ASP A 223 -3.27 -7.78 22.94
N GLU A 224 -2.42 -8.16 21.97
CA GLU A 224 -1.19 -7.42 21.67
C GLU A 224 -1.47 -5.99 21.16
N VAL A 225 -2.49 -5.82 20.30
CA VAL A 225 -2.87 -4.50 19.79
C VAL A 225 -3.49 -3.66 20.90
N LEU A 226 -4.33 -4.25 21.76
CA LEU A 226 -4.95 -3.55 22.89
C LEU A 226 -3.90 -3.08 23.90
N ALA A 227 -2.91 -3.92 24.23
CA ALA A 227 -1.78 -3.51 25.06
C ALA A 227 -0.98 -2.38 24.39
N GLY A 228 -0.71 -2.49 23.08
CA GLY A 228 -0.04 -1.43 22.33
C GLY A 228 -0.82 -0.11 22.26
N LEU A 229 -2.15 -0.15 22.30
CA LEU A 229 -3.00 1.04 22.43
C LEU A 229 -2.90 1.65 23.83
N GLU A 230 -2.89 0.83 24.88
CA GLU A 230 -2.73 1.28 26.27
C GLU A 230 -1.38 1.98 26.47
N ASP A 231 -0.29 1.45 25.91
CA ASP A 231 1.04 2.07 25.92
C ASP A 231 1.06 3.46 25.26
N ARG A 232 0.11 3.71 24.34
CA ARG A 232 -0.09 5.01 23.66
C ARG A 232 -1.09 5.91 24.39
N GLY A 233 -1.62 5.48 25.55
CA GLY A 233 -2.65 6.20 26.29
C GLY A 233 -4.02 6.19 25.61
N LEU A 234 -4.27 5.24 24.72
CA LEU A 234 -5.52 5.11 23.98
C LEU A 234 -6.39 3.99 24.55
N SER A 235 -7.70 4.23 24.60
CA SER A 235 -8.68 3.21 24.97
C SER A 235 -9.02 2.35 23.76
N GLY A 236 -8.89 1.02 23.90
CA GLY A 236 -9.24 0.05 22.87
C GLY A 236 -10.27 -0.97 23.37
N SER A 237 -11.11 -1.48 22.48
CA SER A 237 -11.98 -2.62 22.77
C SER A 237 -12.06 -3.57 21.57
N PRO A 238 -11.98 -4.89 21.76
CA PRO A 238 -12.10 -5.83 20.66
C PRO A 238 -13.55 -5.96 20.21
N ILE A 239 -13.75 -6.12 18.90
CA ILE A 239 -15.05 -6.46 18.28
C ILE A 239 -14.88 -7.70 17.42
N LEU A 240 -15.81 -8.65 17.53
CA LEU A 240 -15.79 -9.87 16.73
C LEU A 240 -16.36 -9.59 15.33
N SER A 241 -15.56 -9.77 14.28
CA SER A 241 -15.98 -9.58 12.89
C SER A 241 -17.23 -10.41 12.56
N GLY A 242 -18.21 -9.79 11.90
CA GLY A 242 -19.48 -10.42 11.54
C GLY A 242 -20.52 -10.50 12.67
N SER A 243 -20.23 -9.94 13.85
CA SER A 243 -21.23 -9.80 14.93
C SER A 243 -22.06 -8.53 14.81
N GLU A 244 -23.25 -8.49 15.40
CA GLU A 244 -24.07 -7.27 15.52
C GLU A 244 -23.29 -6.13 16.21
N GLY A 245 -22.44 -6.46 17.18
CA GLY A 245 -21.58 -5.48 17.85
C GLY A 245 -20.54 -4.85 16.92
N ALA A 246 -20.03 -5.60 15.94
CA ALA A 246 -19.15 -5.04 14.92
C ALA A 246 -19.90 -4.11 13.95
N GLU A 247 -21.12 -4.45 13.57
CA GLU A 247 -21.95 -3.57 12.73
C GLU A 247 -22.31 -2.27 13.43
N GLN A 248 -22.66 -2.33 14.71
CA GLN A 248 -22.90 -1.13 15.54
C GLN A 248 -21.64 -0.28 15.69
N ALA A 249 -20.49 -0.92 15.96
CA ALA A 249 -19.21 -0.23 16.05
C ALA A 249 -18.87 0.51 14.75
N LEU A 250 -19.06 -0.12 13.59
CA LEU A 250 -18.84 0.50 12.28
C LEU A 250 -19.79 1.67 12.01
N ALA A 251 -21.03 1.60 12.48
CA ALA A 251 -21.99 2.71 12.38
C ALA A 251 -21.62 3.92 13.26
N ASP A 252 -20.76 3.70 14.26
CA ASP A 252 -20.25 4.74 15.16
C ASP A 252 -18.85 5.23 14.80
N CYS A 253 -18.06 4.51 14.00
CA CYS A 253 -16.69 4.88 13.68
C CYS A 253 -16.61 5.86 12.51
N ASP A 254 -15.77 6.88 12.68
CA ASP A 254 -15.54 7.97 11.73
C ASP A 254 -14.45 7.59 10.71
N LEU A 255 -13.43 6.85 11.17
CA LEU A 255 -12.34 6.32 10.37
C LEU A 255 -12.26 4.79 10.53
N ILE A 256 -12.15 4.07 9.42
CA ILE A 256 -12.00 2.61 9.38
C ILE A 256 -10.72 2.28 8.63
N ILE A 257 -9.82 1.52 9.24
CA ILE A 257 -8.57 1.07 8.63
C ILE A 257 -8.60 -0.44 8.50
N THR A 258 -8.36 -0.97 7.30
CA THR A 258 -8.26 -2.41 7.03
C THR A 258 -6.84 -2.77 6.60
N ALA A 259 -6.16 -3.55 7.45
CA ALA A 259 -4.80 -4.02 7.26
C ALA A 259 -4.73 -5.54 7.50
N THR A 260 -5.55 -6.28 6.75
CA THR A 260 -5.72 -7.73 6.89
C THR A 260 -5.20 -8.48 5.67
N SER A 261 -5.11 -9.80 5.78
CA SER A 261 -4.90 -10.71 4.64
C SER A 261 -6.21 -11.39 4.23
N ALA A 262 -7.35 -10.72 4.38
CA ALA A 262 -8.63 -11.27 3.98
C ALA A 262 -8.73 -11.38 2.46
N SER A 263 -9.40 -12.43 1.99
CA SER A 263 -9.74 -12.64 0.59
C SER A 263 -11.21 -12.30 0.29
N GLU A 264 -11.99 -11.99 1.32
CA GLU A 264 -13.43 -11.71 1.25
C GLU A 264 -13.76 -10.49 2.13
N PRO A 265 -14.85 -9.76 1.83
CA PRO A 265 -15.24 -8.56 2.56
C PRO A 265 -15.29 -8.75 4.08
N LEU A 266 -14.73 -7.78 4.81
CA LEU A 266 -14.61 -7.82 6.28
C LEU A 266 -15.91 -7.45 7.00
N PHE A 267 -16.80 -6.71 6.33
CA PHE A 267 -18.02 -6.15 6.90
C PHE A 267 -19.03 -5.81 5.81
N ASN A 268 -20.28 -5.58 6.24
CA ASN A 268 -21.37 -5.17 5.37
C ASN A 268 -21.24 -3.69 5.00
N ALA A 269 -21.43 -3.36 3.71
CA ALA A 269 -21.35 -1.97 3.23
C ALA A 269 -22.35 -1.05 3.94
N ALA A 270 -23.52 -1.58 4.31
CA ALA A 270 -24.59 -0.86 5.01
C ALA A 270 -24.23 -0.43 6.43
N SER A 271 -23.24 -1.09 7.06
CA SER A 271 -22.77 -0.73 8.41
C SER A 271 -21.86 0.50 8.41
N ILE A 272 -21.36 0.92 7.24
CA ILE A 272 -20.47 2.08 7.14
C ILE A 272 -21.28 3.37 7.02
N ARG A 273 -20.95 4.36 7.85
CA ARG A 273 -21.60 5.67 7.84
C ARG A 273 -21.44 6.37 6.49
N LYS A 274 -22.34 7.31 6.19
CA LYS A 274 -22.28 8.11 4.95
C LYS A 274 -21.10 9.09 4.89
N ASP A 275 -20.59 9.51 6.03
CA ASP A 275 -19.50 10.48 6.18
C ASP A 275 -18.16 9.82 6.55
N ALA A 276 -18.15 8.50 6.75
CA ALA A 276 -16.97 7.75 7.16
C ALA A 276 -15.85 7.79 6.11
N ILE A 277 -14.62 7.64 6.61
CA ILE A 277 -13.41 7.48 5.83
C ILE A 277 -12.94 6.04 6.02
N VAL A 278 -12.67 5.34 4.93
CA VAL A 278 -12.18 3.96 4.92
C VAL A 278 -10.82 3.93 4.24
N VAL A 279 -9.82 3.36 4.90
CA VAL A 279 -8.47 3.19 4.38
C VAL A 279 -8.19 1.70 4.26
N ALA A 280 -8.02 1.20 3.03
CA ALA A 280 -7.80 -0.21 2.76
C ALA A 280 -6.39 -0.48 2.21
N ILE A 281 -5.68 -1.40 2.86
CA ILE A 281 -4.24 -1.62 2.64
C ILE A 281 -3.94 -3.08 2.27
N GLY A 282 -4.77 -4.03 2.74
CA GLY A 282 -4.47 -5.46 2.72
C GLY A 282 -4.51 -6.12 1.34
N SER A 283 -5.44 -5.72 0.47
CA SER A 283 -5.52 -6.29 -0.88
C SER A 283 -4.47 -5.70 -1.82
N HIS A 284 -3.50 -6.51 -2.20
CA HIS A 284 -2.47 -6.19 -3.20
C HIS A 284 -2.38 -7.29 -4.28
N SER A 285 -3.51 -7.95 -4.53
CA SER A 285 -3.70 -8.95 -5.59
C SER A 285 -5.09 -8.73 -6.19
N PRO A 286 -5.27 -8.90 -7.52
CA PRO A 286 -6.55 -8.63 -8.19
C PRO A 286 -7.69 -9.59 -7.80
N ASP A 287 -7.39 -10.69 -7.11
CA ASP A 287 -8.33 -11.76 -6.77
C ASP A 287 -8.80 -11.76 -5.30
N CYS A 288 -8.26 -10.87 -4.46
CA CYS A 288 -8.60 -10.77 -3.04
C CYS A 288 -9.19 -9.40 -2.71
N ARG A 289 -10.10 -9.31 -1.75
CA ARG A 289 -10.65 -8.03 -1.27
C ARG A 289 -10.84 -8.01 0.24
N GLU A 290 -10.79 -6.82 0.80
CA GLU A 290 -11.17 -6.51 2.18
C GLU A 290 -12.53 -5.82 2.26
N LEU A 291 -12.91 -5.10 1.20
CA LEU A 291 -14.07 -4.24 1.17
C LEU A 291 -15.21 -4.84 0.33
N PRO A 292 -16.47 -4.64 0.75
CA PRO A 292 -17.63 -4.94 -0.09
C PRO A 292 -17.69 -3.96 -1.28
N ALA A 293 -18.04 -4.45 -2.47
CA ALA A 293 -18.04 -3.64 -3.69
C ALA A 293 -19.06 -2.48 -3.64
N GLU A 294 -20.19 -2.69 -2.97
CA GLU A 294 -21.25 -1.68 -2.80
C GLU A 294 -20.76 -0.45 -2.02
N LEU A 295 -19.74 -0.61 -1.16
CA LEU A 295 -19.10 0.52 -0.49
C LEU A 295 -18.30 1.37 -1.48
N LEU A 296 -17.58 0.73 -2.42
CA LEU A 296 -16.84 1.45 -3.45
C LEU A 296 -17.80 2.15 -4.42
N GLY A 297 -18.90 1.49 -4.81
CA GLY A 297 -19.90 2.06 -5.73
C GLY A 297 -20.63 3.29 -5.17
N ARG A 298 -20.96 3.29 -3.87
CA ARG A 298 -21.60 4.46 -3.22
C ARG A 298 -20.61 5.50 -2.67
N GLY A 299 -19.34 5.15 -2.57
CA GLY A 299 -18.27 5.99 -2.03
C GLY A 299 -17.62 6.88 -3.08
N THR A 300 -16.67 7.71 -2.64
CA THR A 300 -15.65 8.30 -3.50
C THR A 300 -14.35 7.54 -3.26
N VAL A 301 -13.88 6.82 -4.28
CA VAL A 301 -12.65 6.03 -4.20
C VAL A 301 -11.46 6.89 -4.61
N ILE A 302 -10.45 6.95 -3.75
CA ILE A 302 -9.17 7.60 -3.99
C ILE A 302 -8.11 6.50 -4.12
N VAL A 303 -7.32 6.54 -5.21
CA VAL A 303 -6.19 5.62 -5.45
C VAL A 303 -4.92 6.38 -5.76
N GLU A 304 -3.77 5.75 -5.58
CA GLU A 304 -2.46 6.36 -5.90
C GLU A 304 -2.34 6.63 -7.41
N ALA A 305 -2.61 5.61 -8.23
CA ALA A 305 -2.69 5.70 -9.68
C ALA A 305 -3.73 4.71 -10.22
N LYS A 306 -4.52 5.13 -11.22
CA LYS A 306 -5.59 4.29 -11.81
C LYS A 306 -5.03 2.98 -12.38
N HIS A 307 -3.97 3.06 -13.17
CA HIS A 307 -3.37 1.89 -13.83
C HIS A 307 -2.84 0.85 -12.82
N THR A 308 -2.25 1.31 -11.71
CA THR A 308 -1.76 0.42 -10.64
C THR A 308 -2.94 -0.24 -9.92
N ALA A 309 -3.99 0.53 -9.63
CA ALA A 309 -5.18 0.02 -8.97
C ALA A 309 -5.90 -1.04 -9.83
N GLU A 310 -6.01 -0.84 -11.15
CA GLU A 310 -6.58 -1.84 -12.07
C GLU A 310 -5.74 -3.12 -12.16
N ALA A 311 -4.43 -3.04 -11.94
CA ALA A 311 -3.53 -4.19 -12.04
C ALA A 311 -3.44 -4.99 -10.72
N GLU A 312 -3.44 -4.30 -9.57
CA GLU A 312 -3.02 -4.89 -8.30
C GLU A 312 -4.08 -4.82 -7.19
N CYS A 313 -5.11 -3.99 -7.31
CA CYS A 313 -6.06 -3.77 -6.23
C CYS A 313 -7.35 -4.58 -6.45
N GLY A 314 -7.46 -5.74 -5.81
CA GLY A 314 -8.63 -6.60 -5.92
C GLY A 314 -9.92 -5.97 -5.39
N ASP A 315 -9.87 -5.10 -4.37
CA ASP A 315 -11.06 -4.34 -3.93
C ASP A 315 -11.71 -3.58 -5.10
N LEU A 316 -10.89 -2.87 -5.89
CA LEU A 316 -11.33 -2.10 -7.05
C LEU A 316 -11.66 -2.99 -8.26
N VAL A 317 -10.77 -3.93 -8.60
CA VAL A 317 -10.91 -4.81 -9.77
C VAL A 317 -12.21 -5.62 -9.68
N LEU A 318 -12.49 -6.20 -8.51
CA LEU A 318 -13.70 -6.99 -8.30
C LEU A 318 -14.95 -6.10 -8.32
N ALA A 319 -14.91 -4.91 -7.72
CA ALA A 319 -16.04 -3.99 -7.73
C ALA A 319 -16.38 -3.46 -9.14
N ILE A 320 -15.36 -3.23 -9.99
CA ILE A 320 -15.56 -2.90 -11.41
C ILE A 320 -16.19 -4.09 -12.14
N ALA A 321 -15.69 -5.32 -11.91
CA ALA A 321 -16.25 -6.53 -12.52
C ALA A 321 -17.71 -6.78 -12.10
N GLU A 322 -18.07 -6.37 -10.88
CA GLU A 322 -19.43 -6.43 -10.33
C GLU A 322 -20.33 -5.27 -10.81
N ASN A 323 -19.80 -4.32 -11.58
CA ASN A 323 -20.48 -3.13 -12.11
C ASN A 323 -20.94 -2.12 -11.03
N GLU A 324 -20.27 -2.09 -9.87
CA GLU A 324 -20.55 -1.11 -8.81
C GLU A 324 -19.95 0.26 -9.13
N LEU A 325 -18.85 0.31 -9.88
CA LEU A 325 -18.21 1.53 -10.37
C LEU A 325 -17.37 1.27 -11.63
N THR A 326 -16.91 2.34 -12.25
CA THR A 326 -15.92 2.32 -13.34
C THR A 326 -14.63 3.01 -12.92
N ILE A 327 -13.54 2.79 -13.65
CA ILE A 327 -12.26 3.47 -13.36
C ILE A 327 -12.34 5.00 -13.51
N ASP A 328 -13.31 5.50 -14.29
CA ASP A 328 -13.53 6.93 -14.47
C ASP A 328 -14.14 7.59 -13.22
N ASP A 329 -14.85 6.82 -12.38
CA ASP A 329 -15.43 7.29 -11.12
C ASP A 329 -14.37 7.48 -10.01
N VAL A 330 -13.16 6.92 -10.21
CA VAL A 330 -12.07 6.97 -9.25
C VAL A 330 -11.30 8.29 -9.34
N VAL A 331 -11.00 8.87 -8.17
CA VAL A 331 -10.17 10.08 -8.00
C VAL A 331 -8.73 9.66 -7.67
N THR A 332 -7.74 10.41 -8.13
CA THR A 332 -6.33 10.11 -7.78
C THR A 332 -5.91 10.83 -6.50
N PHE A 333 -4.94 10.26 -5.78
CA PHE A 333 -4.35 10.91 -4.61
C PHE A 333 -3.76 12.27 -4.98
N ARG A 334 -3.10 12.37 -6.14
CA ARG A 334 -2.60 13.65 -6.67
C ARG A 334 -3.73 14.67 -6.86
N ASP A 335 -4.87 14.27 -7.41
CA ASP A 335 -6.01 15.18 -7.56
C ASP A 335 -6.46 15.75 -6.22
N VAL A 336 -6.54 14.93 -5.17
CA VAL A 336 -6.93 15.39 -3.83
C VAL A 336 -5.92 16.40 -3.27
N VAL A 337 -4.62 16.14 -3.44
CA VAL A 337 -3.56 17.05 -2.97
C VAL A 337 -3.56 18.37 -3.76
N CYS A 338 -3.69 18.32 -5.08
CA CYS A 338 -3.55 19.50 -5.94
C CYS A 338 -4.82 20.33 -6.07
N LYS A 339 -6.00 19.70 -6.05
CA LYS A 339 -7.30 20.36 -6.26
C LYS A 339 -8.09 20.55 -4.96
N GLY A 340 -7.67 19.89 -3.88
CA GLY A 340 -8.32 19.93 -2.57
C GLY A 340 -9.54 19.02 -2.48
N THR A 341 -10.21 19.04 -1.32
CA THR A 341 -11.35 18.17 -1.03
C THR A 341 -12.66 18.60 -1.69
N GLU A 342 -12.66 19.72 -2.42
CA GLU A 342 -13.80 20.26 -3.18
C GLU A 342 -14.22 19.36 -4.34
N ILE A 343 -13.30 18.50 -4.81
CA ILE A 343 -13.60 17.49 -5.84
C ILE A 343 -14.35 16.27 -5.28
N LEU A 344 -14.46 16.16 -3.94
CA LEU A 344 -15.07 15.04 -3.26
C LEU A 344 -16.49 15.39 -2.82
N ASP A 345 -17.41 14.45 -3.00
CA ASP A 345 -18.77 14.60 -2.50
C ASP A 345 -18.78 14.53 -0.96
N PRO A 346 -19.21 15.59 -0.24
CA PRO A 346 -19.23 15.60 1.22
C PRO A 346 -20.22 14.62 1.83
N ASP A 347 -21.24 14.16 1.09
CA ASP A 347 -22.28 13.25 1.58
C ASP A 347 -21.98 11.77 1.28
N LYS A 348 -20.84 11.47 0.65
CA LYS A 348 -20.37 10.10 0.37
C LYS A 348 -19.25 9.65 1.30
N PRO A 349 -19.16 8.35 1.60
CA PRO A 349 -17.98 7.78 2.22
C PRO A 349 -16.76 8.04 1.35
N VAL A 350 -15.60 8.26 1.95
CA VAL A 350 -14.33 8.32 1.22
C VAL A 350 -13.59 7.02 1.44
N VAL A 351 -13.18 6.36 0.36
CA VAL A 351 -12.36 5.14 0.42
C VAL A 351 -10.99 5.45 -0.15
N PHE A 352 -9.95 5.46 0.67
CA PHE A 352 -8.58 5.47 0.18
C PHE A 352 -8.06 4.06 0.06
N LYS A 353 -7.70 3.67 -1.16
CA LYS A 353 -7.19 2.34 -1.46
C LYS A 353 -5.76 2.43 -1.97
N THR A 354 -4.84 1.84 -1.21
CA THR A 354 -3.41 1.80 -1.51
C THR A 354 -2.97 0.38 -1.89
N SER A 355 -2.10 0.28 -2.89
CA SER A 355 -1.38 -0.95 -3.28
C SER A 355 0.14 -0.82 -3.06
N GLY A 356 0.60 0.39 -2.77
CA GLY A 356 1.99 0.71 -2.49
C GLY A 356 2.83 0.80 -3.76
N MET A 357 3.16 2.01 -4.14
CA MET A 357 3.96 2.37 -5.30
C MET A 357 5.39 2.72 -4.93
N SER A 358 6.28 2.65 -5.92
CA SER A 358 7.72 2.77 -5.70
C SER A 358 8.15 4.21 -5.37
N TRP A 359 7.42 5.20 -5.89
CA TRP A 359 7.66 6.61 -5.58
C TRP A 359 7.49 6.95 -4.10
N GLU A 360 6.64 6.22 -3.36
CA GLU A 360 6.43 6.43 -1.93
C GLU A 360 7.70 6.06 -1.15
N ASP A 361 8.33 4.95 -1.51
CA ASP A 361 9.60 4.52 -0.93
C ASP A 361 10.69 5.55 -1.23
N LEU A 362 10.74 6.08 -2.46
CA LEU A 362 11.69 7.11 -2.87
C LEU A 362 11.49 8.42 -2.12
N ALA A 363 10.24 8.86 -1.95
CA ALA A 363 9.91 10.08 -1.20
C ALA A 363 10.42 9.99 0.24
N ILE A 364 10.18 8.87 0.92
CA ILE A 364 10.68 8.64 2.28
C ILE A 364 12.20 8.53 2.30
N ALA A 365 12.80 7.73 1.43
CA ALA A 365 14.26 7.56 1.38
C ALA A 365 14.98 8.90 1.14
N SER A 366 14.45 9.71 0.22
CA SER A 366 14.96 11.05 -0.08
C SER A 366 14.85 11.97 1.14
N ALA A 367 13.70 11.99 1.81
CA ALA A 367 13.47 12.83 2.98
C ALA A 367 14.36 12.45 4.16
N VAL A 368 14.57 11.15 4.41
CA VAL A 368 15.53 10.66 5.43
C VAL A 368 16.96 11.10 5.09
N TYR A 369 17.38 10.88 3.84
CA TYR A 369 18.72 11.24 3.39
C TYR A 369 18.99 12.74 3.54
N GLU A 370 18.03 13.58 3.16
CA GLU A 370 18.12 15.03 3.31
C GLU A 370 18.10 15.49 4.77
N ALA A 371 17.38 14.79 5.66
CA ALA A 371 17.38 15.09 7.09
C ALA A 371 18.75 14.84 7.73
N LEU A 372 19.49 13.83 7.25
CA LEU A 372 20.84 13.49 7.71
C LEU A 372 21.96 14.36 7.10
N GLU A 373 21.63 15.24 6.14
CA GLU A 373 22.57 16.19 5.53
C GLU A 373 22.48 17.60 6.12
N ARG A 374 21.44 17.87 6.92
CA ARG A 374 21.25 19.14 7.65
C ARG A 374 21.84 19.04 9.04
#